data_AF-A0A373G299-F1
#
_entry.id   AF-A0A373G299-F1
#
_cell.length_a   1.000
_cell.length_b   1.000
_cell.length_c   1.000
_cell.angle_alpha   90.00
_cell.angle_beta   90.00
_cell.angle_gamma   90.00
#
_symmetry.space_group_name_H-M   'P 1'
#
loop_
_entity.id
_entity.type
_entity.pdbx_description
1 polymer ?
#
loop_
_entity_poly.entity_id
_entity_poly.type
_entity_poly.pdbx_seq_one_letter_code
_entity_poly.pdbx_strand_id
1 'polypeptide(L)'
;MKITQETISKLNELGYNVWADDKYGFVDMNDYNSATHIGIGTKSHSDDWFCKSFKTPKEKEVTVEWVLDKISKENRYKSLYEYLQKIADKHSISIYPASYGIGVASLFNRSKDIEMVSNKLHSLGLKFKNELSQGGWVYRFIVSKDSENMRVLESLKSA
;
A
#
# COMPACT_ATOMS: atom_id res chain seq x y z
N MET A 1 19.06 -1.31 -20.40
CA MET A 1 18.18 -2.22 -19.64
C MET A 1 18.16 -3.59 -20.32
N LYS A 2 18.20 -4.70 -19.58
CA LYS A 2 18.05 -6.06 -20.15
C LYS A 2 16.60 -6.54 -19.95
N ILE A 3 15.72 -6.30 -20.92
CA ILE A 3 14.32 -6.74 -20.87
C ILE A 3 13.91 -7.35 -22.23
N THR A 4 13.07 -8.38 -22.20
CA THR A 4 12.57 -9.04 -23.40
C THR A 4 11.23 -8.46 -23.84
N GLN A 5 10.94 -8.56 -25.15
CA GLN A 5 9.63 -8.21 -25.69
C GLN A 5 8.52 -9.05 -25.05
N GLU A 6 8.80 -10.33 -24.76
CA GLU A 6 7.85 -11.21 -24.05
C GLU A 6 7.47 -10.67 -22.68
N THR A 7 8.43 -10.15 -21.90
CA THR A 7 8.15 -9.52 -20.60
C THR A 7 7.26 -8.30 -20.75
N ILE A 8 7.52 -7.45 -21.75
CA ILE A 8 6.72 -6.26 -22.04
C ILE A 8 5.29 -6.66 -22.42
N SER A 9 5.13 -7.64 -23.32
CA SER A 9 3.83 -8.16 -23.73
C SER A 9 3.02 -8.68 -22.54
N LYS A 10 3.64 -9.48 -21.65
CA LYS A 10 2.98 -10.00 -20.44
C LYS A 10 2.53 -8.87 -19.50
N LEU A 11 3.35 -7.84 -19.30
CA LEU A 11 2.96 -6.68 -18.48
C LEU A 11 1.78 -5.90 -19.10
N ASN A 12 1.75 -5.76 -20.43
CA ASN A 12 0.63 -5.14 -21.14
C ASN A 12 -0.68 -5.96 -21.02
N GLU A 13 -0.59 -7.30 -21.10
CA GLU A 13 -1.70 -8.23 -20.88
C GLU A 13 -2.24 -8.13 -19.45
N LEU A 14 -1.36 -7.90 -18.47
CA LEU A 14 -1.72 -7.63 -17.06
C LEU A 14 -2.32 -6.23 -16.83
N GLY A 15 -2.48 -5.41 -17.88
CA GLY A 15 -3.15 -4.12 -17.81
C GLY A 15 -2.24 -2.94 -17.49
N TYR A 16 -0.92 -3.12 -17.56
CA TYR A 16 0.05 -2.03 -17.40
C TYR A 16 0.40 -1.39 -18.75
N ASN A 17 0.69 -0.10 -18.73
CA ASN A 17 1.45 0.60 -19.75
C ASN A 17 2.92 0.54 -19.36
N VAL A 18 3.78 0.19 -20.31
CA VAL A 18 5.23 0.07 -20.11
C VAL A 18 5.95 1.10 -20.98
N TRP A 19 6.89 1.84 -20.40
CA TRP A 19 7.81 2.71 -21.13
C TRP A 19 9.23 2.58 -20.58
N ALA A 20 10.19 3.16 -21.28
CA ALA A 20 11.58 3.23 -20.85
C ALA A 20 11.99 4.70 -20.69
N ASP A 21 12.81 4.97 -19.68
CA ASP A 21 13.37 6.30 -19.46
C ASP A 21 14.80 6.27 -18.92
N ASP A 22 15.47 7.39 -19.04
CA ASP A 22 16.77 7.68 -18.45
C ASP A 22 16.83 9.11 -17.90
N LYS A 23 18.05 9.58 -17.56
CA LYS A 23 18.24 10.92 -17.00
C LYS A 23 17.90 12.06 -17.98
N TYR A 24 17.73 11.78 -19.26
CA TYR A 24 17.42 12.73 -20.34
C TYR A 24 15.95 12.67 -20.77
N GLY A 25 15.21 11.64 -20.39
CA GLY A 25 13.77 11.53 -20.62
C GLY A 25 13.36 10.15 -21.14
N PHE A 26 12.25 10.12 -21.88
CA PHE A 26 11.74 8.89 -22.49
C PHE A 26 12.71 8.36 -23.55
N VAL A 27 12.87 7.04 -23.57
CA VAL A 27 13.69 6.31 -24.55
C VAL A 27 12.75 5.53 -25.47
N ASP A 28 13.11 5.46 -26.76
CA ASP A 28 12.36 4.68 -27.74
C ASP A 28 12.31 3.20 -27.32
N MET A 29 11.11 2.64 -27.27
CA MET A 29 10.88 1.24 -26.95
C MET A 29 11.30 0.27 -28.08
N ASN A 30 11.81 0.78 -29.21
CA ASN A 30 12.51 -0.01 -30.22
C ASN A 30 14.02 -0.12 -29.96
N ASP A 31 14.61 0.73 -29.09
CA ASP A 31 16.03 0.73 -28.73
C ASP A 31 16.27 1.05 -27.24
N TYR A 32 15.53 0.38 -26.36
CA TYR A 32 15.60 0.59 -24.91
C TYR A 32 16.83 -0.05 -24.24
N ASN A 33 17.79 -0.57 -25.01
CA ASN A 33 19.00 -1.18 -24.47
C ASN A 33 19.83 -0.17 -23.66
N SER A 34 19.80 1.11 -24.05
CA SER A 34 20.46 2.23 -23.37
C SER A 34 19.70 2.73 -22.13
N ALA A 35 18.40 2.42 -22.02
CA ALA A 35 17.56 2.91 -20.94
C ALA A 35 18.04 2.41 -19.57
N THR A 36 17.87 3.27 -18.57
CA THR A 36 18.30 2.99 -17.18
C THR A 36 17.14 2.66 -16.26
N HIS A 37 15.92 3.05 -16.64
CA HIS A 37 14.70 2.81 -15.88
C HIS A 37 13.61 2.17 -16.75
N ILE A 38 12.73 1.43 -16.09
CA ILE A 38 11.47 0.96 -16.65
C ILE A 38 10.32 1.71 -15.98
N GLY A 39 9.51 2.36 -16.80
CA GLY A 39 8.28 3.01 -16.42
C GLY A 39 7.09 2.07 -16.49
N ILE A 40 6.26 2.08 -15.45
CA ILE A 40 5.04 1.28 -15.35
C ILE A 40 3.89 2.16 -14.89
N GLY A 41 2.78 2.09 -15.59
CA GLY A 41 1.54 2.74 -15.18
C GLY A 41 0.31 1.86 -15.39
N THR A 42 -0.73 2.02 -14.59
CA THR A 42 -2.04 1.41 -14.87
C THR A 42 -2.72 2.16 -16.02
N LYS A 43 -3.61 1.49 -16.75
CA LYS A 43 -4.39 2.14 -17.81
C LYS A 43 -5.27 3.25 -17.22
N SER A 44 -5.45 4.35 -17.95
CA SER A 44 -6.07 5.63 -17.50
C SER A 44 -7.51 5.55 -16.97
N HIS A 45 -8.15 4.40 -17.03
CA HIS A 45 -9.53 4.20 -16.58
C HIS A 45 -9.61 3.27 -15.34
N SER A 46 -8.50 2.99 -14.66
CA SER A 46 -8.50 2.25 -13.40
C SER A 46 -8.65 3.19 -12.19
N ASP A 47 -9.54 2.85 -11.25
CA ASP A 47 -9.67 3.53 -9.95
C ASP A 47 -8.37 3.49 -9.12
N ASP A 48 -7.47 2.55 -9.43
CA ASP A 48 -6.14 2.38 -8.84
C ASP A 48 -5.04 2.96 -9.76
N TRP A 49 -5.06 4.27 -10.00
CA TRP A 49 -4.04 4.96 -10.81
C TRP A 49 -2.65 4.84 -10.17
N PHE A 50 -1.75 4.12 -10.85
CA PHE A 50 -0.35 3.94 -10.50
C PHE A 50 0.50 4.35 -11.70
N CYS A 51 1.57 5.11 -11.48
CA CYS A 51 2.50 5.52 -12.53
C CYS A 51 3.86 5.80 -11.90
N LYS A 52 4.87 4.96 -12.16
CA LYS A 52 6.23 5.10 -11.62
C LYS A 52 7.30 4.52 -12.52
N SER A 53 8.50 5.09 -12.42
CA SER A 53 9.72 4.57 -13.04
C SER A 53 10.65 3.92 -12.01
N PHE A 54 11.22 2.77 -12.39
CA PHE A 54 12.08 1.95 -11.56
C PHE A 54 13.46 1.79 -12.17
N LYS A 55 14.50 2.10 -11.39
CA LYS A 55 15.89 1.89 -11.82
C LYS A 55 16.14 0.39 -12.03
N THR A 56 16.57 0.04 -13.23
CA THR A 56 16.79 -1.35 -13.64
C THR A 56 18.18 -1.85 -13.25
N PRO A 57 18.32 -3.16 -12.99
CA PRO A 57 19.64 -3.77 -12.86
C PRO A 57 20.39 -3.69 -14.20
N LYS A 58 21.69 -3.37 -14.16
CA LYS A 58 22.54 -3.32 -15.35
C LYS A 58 22.84 -4.71 -15.92
N GLU A 59 23.04 -5.69 -15.04
CA GLU A 59 23.57 -7.00 -15.42
C GLU A 59 22.53 -8.11 -15.44
N LYS A 60 21.45 -7.96 -14.68
CA LYS A 60 20.36 -8.94 -14.57
C LYS A 60 19.22 -8.59 -15.53
N GLU A 61 18.53 -9.62 -15.98
CA GLU A 61 17.29 -9.46 -16.74
C GLU A 61 16.18 -8.86 -15.85
N VAL A 62 15.39 -7.97 -16.45
CA VAL A 62 14.15 -7.44 -15.89
C VAL A 62 13.04 -8.39 -16.33
N THR A 63 12.53 -9.18 -15.38
CA THR A 63 11.41 -10.11 -15.61
C THR A 63 10.09 -9.51 -15.15
N VAL A 64 8.97 -10.14 -15.52
CA VAL A 64 7.63 -9.77 -15.04
C VAL A 64 7.59 -9.76 -13.51
N GLU A 65 8.13 -10.80 -12.87
CA GLU A 65 8.13 -10.97 -11.41
C GLU A 65 8.93 -9.86 -10.72
N TRP A 66 10.07 -9.46 -11.31
CA TRP A 66 10.86 -8.35 -10.79
C TRP A 66 10.07 -7.05 -10.81
N VAL A 67 9.35 -6.78 -11.90
CA VAL A 67 8.53 -5.57 -12.05
C VAL A 67 7.36 -5.60 -11.06
N LEU A 68 6.64 -6.72 -10.95
CA LEU A 68 5.55 -6.87 -10.00
C LEU A 68 6.02 -6.75 -8.54
N ASP A 69 7.20 -7.27 -8.19
CA ASP A 69 7.82 -7.04 -6.88
C ASP A 69 8.05 -5.54 -6.64
N LYS A 70 8.58 -4.79 -7.62
CA LYS A 70 8.75 -3.33 -7.49
C LYS A 70 7.44 -2.58 -7.32
N ILE A 71 6.43 -2.88 -8.14
CA ILE A 71 5.10 -2.28 -8.03
C ILE A 71 4.50 -2.60 -6.67
N SER A 72 4.52 -3.87 -6.27
CA SER A 72 3.97 -4.30 -4.98
C SER A 72 4.63 -3.56 -3.84
N LYS A 73 5.95 -3.31 -3.92
CA LYS A 73 6.73 -2.61 -2.90
C LYS A 73 6.38 -1.12 -2.78
N GLU A 74 6.05 -0.47 -3.88
CA GLU A 74 5.62 0.94 -3.93
C GLU A 74 4.14 1.10 -3.61
N ASN A 75 3.29 0.21 -4.11
CA ASN A 75 1.84 0.20 -3.94
C ASN A 75 1.41 -0.45 -2.60
N ARG A 76 2.34 -0.62 -1.65
CA ARG A 76 2.07 -1.24 -0.33
C ARG A 76 1.11 -0.45 0.54
N TYR A 77 0.84 0.81 0.21
CA TYR A 77 -0.10 1.60 0.98
C TYR A 77 -1.54 1.49 0.48
N LYS A 78 -2.06 0.26 0.51
CA LYS A 78 -3.51 0.07 0.54
C LYS A 78 -4.04 0.44 1.92
N SER A 79 -4.77 1.53 2.00
CA SER A 79 -5.36 2.01 3.25
C SER A 79 -6.21 0.91 3.92
N LEU A 80 -6.03 0.67 5.21
CA LEU A 80 -6.95 -0.19 5.98
C LEU A 80 -8.26 0.52 6.35
N TYR A 81 -8.42 1.78 5.93
CA TYR A 81 -9.53 2.64 6.33
C TYR A 81 -10.89 1.98 6.14
N GLU A 82 -11.15 1.34 5.00
CA GLU A 82 -12.45 0.68 4.73
C GLU A 82 -12.81 -0.40 5.76
N TYR A 83 -11.81 -1.13 6.29
CA TYR A 83 -12.03 -2.18 7.29
C TYR A 83 -12.14 -1.60 8.69
N LEU A 84 -11.26 -0.65 9.01
CA LEU A 84 -11.15 -0.06 10.33
C LEU A 84 -12.29 0.93 10.61
N GLN A 85 -12.90 1.49 9.57
CA GLN A 85 -14.09 2.32 9.71
C GLN A 85 -15.21 1.55 10.42
N LYS A 86 -15.46 0.28 10.09
CA LYS A 86 -16.48 -0.55 10.80
C LYS A 86 -16.18 -0.74 12.29
N ILE A 87 -14.92 -0.61 12.70
CA ILE A 87 -14.48 -0.72 14.10
C ILE A 87 -14.64 0.63 14.81
N ALA A 88 -14.38 1.74 14.10
CA ALA A 88 -14.37 3.09 14.65
C ALA A 88 -15.72 3.84 14.54
N ASP A 89 -16.61 3.46 13.62
CA ASP A 89 -17.78 4.24 13.15
C ASP A 89 -18.84 4.57 14.22
N LYS A 90 -18.74 4.04 15.44
CA LYS A 90 -19.78 4.20 16.46
C LYS A 90 -19.37 4.96 17.70
N HIS A 91 -18.12 5.37 17.84
CA HIS A 91 -17.62 5.81 19.14
C HIS A 91 -16.77 7.07 19.05
N SER A 92 -17.44 8.23 19.13
CA SER A 92 -16.84 9.55 19.39
C SER A 92 -16.02 10.19 18.26
N ILE A 93 -16.08 11.52 18.20
CA ILE A 93 -15.27 12.39 17.32
C ILE A 93 -13.76 12.19 17.59
N SER A 94 -13.40 11.63 18.74
CA SER A 94 -12.03 11.35 19.15
C SER A 94 -11.43 10.06 18.57
N ILE A 95 -12.21 9.17 17.94
CA ILE A 95 -11.72 7.89 17.40
C ILE A 95 -11.91 7.89 15.89
N TYR A 96 -10.85 7.61 15.14
CA TYR A 96 -10.93 7.59 13.69
C TYR A 96 -10.04 6.51 13.06
N PRO A 97 -10.48 5.90 11.96
CA PRO A 97 -9.64 5.01 11.17
C PRO A 97 -8.53 5.83 10.49
N ALA A 98 -7.30 5.38 10.65
CA ALA A 98 -6.13 5.83 9.92
C ALA A 98 -5.74 4.76 8.89
N SER A 99 -4.90 5.12 7.95
CA SER A 99 -4.67 4.24 6.81
C SER A 99 -3.75 3.03 7.10
N TYR A 100 -3.21 2.91 8.33
CA TYR A 100 -2.55 1.71 8.88
C TYR A 100 -3.03 1.29 10.29
N GLY A 101 -4.15 1.83 10.78
CA GLY A 101 -4.52 1.63 12.19
C GLY A 101 -5.69 2.48 12.66
N ILE A 102 -5.93 2.54 13.97
CA ILE A 102 -6.96 3.41 14.57
C ILE A 102 -6.27 4.48 15.41
N GLY A 103 -6.64 5.74 15.17
CA GLY A 103 -6.21 6.87 15.98
C GLY A 103 -7.23 7.20 17.05
N VAL A 104 -6.75 7.46 18.27
CA VAL A 104 -7.54 8.07 19.35
C VAL A 104 -6.87 9.40 19.71
N ALA A 105 -7.58 10.50 19.51
CA ALA A 105 -7.10 11.82 19.90
C ALA A 105 -6.87 11.84 21.42
N SER A 106 -5.63 12.10 21.84
CA SER A 106 -5.21 12.07 23.25
C SER A 106 -5.60 13.34 24.03
N LEU A 107 -6.21 14.32 23.36
CA LEU A 107 -6.73 15.53 23.97
C LEU A 107 -7.73 15.18 25.09
N PHE A 108 -7.43 15.64 26.31
CA PHE A 108 -8.29 15.56 27.50
C PHE A 108 -8.50 14.15 28.11
N ASN A 109 -7.44 13.35 28.24
CA ASN A 109 -7.43 12.07 28.98
C ASN A 109 -8.53 11.09 28.53
N ARG A 110 -8.32 10.47 27.36
CA ARG A 110 -9.25 9.53 26.72
C ARG A 110 -8.93 8.06 27.03
N SER A 111 -8.53 7.75 28.27
CA SER A 111 -8.16 6.38 28.69
C SER A 111 -9.26 5.36 28.39
N LYS A 112 -10.53 5.73 28.58
CA LYS A 112 -11.69 4.89 28.26
C LYS A 112 -11.82 4.57 26.77
N ASP A 113 -11.55 5.55 25.90
CA ASP A 113 -11.62 5.36 24.44
C ASP A 113 -10.48 4.41 23.99
N ILE A 114 -9.28 4.60 24.54
CA ILE A 114 -8.12 3.72 24.30
C ILE A 114 -8.44 2.28 24.75
N GLU A 115 -8.95 2.12 25.98
CA GLU A 115 -9.30 0.80 26.53
C GLU A 115 -10.37 0.11 25.67
N MET A 116 -11.41 0.84 25.28
CA MET A 116 -12.47 0.31 24.42
C MET A 116 -11.96 -0.16 23.06
N VAL A 117 -11.14 0.65 22.37
CA VAL A 117 -10.55 0.26 21.07
C VAL A 117 -9.65 -0.96 21.26
N SER A 118 -8.80 -0.97 22.30
CA SER A 118 -7.92 -2.09 22.61
C SER A 118 -8.72 -3.39 22.80
N ASN A 119 -9.76 -3.36 23.63
CA ASN A 119 -10.62 -4.51 23.90
C ASN A 119 -11.31 -5.00 22.61
N LYS A 120 -11.76 -4.08 21.74
CA LYS A 120 -12.38 -4.44 20.48
C LYS A 120 -11.40 -5.14 19.53
N LEU A 121 -10.19 -4.60 19.36
CA LEU A 121 -9.15 -5.20 18.52
C LEU A 121 -8.75 -6.59 19.05
N HIS A 122 -8.59 -6.74 20.37
CA HIS A 122 -8.33 -8.03 21.00
C HIS A 122 -9.47 -9.03 20.80
N SER A 123 -10.73 -8.60 20.93
CA SER A 123 -11.91 -9.47 20.72
C SER A 123 -12.01 -10.02 19.29
N LEU A 124 -11.47 -9.28 18.32
CA LEU A 124 -11.39 -9.69 16.92
C LEU A 124 -10.18 -10.60 16.63
N GLY A 125 -9.27 -10.78 17.60
CA GLY A 125 -8.03 -11.52 17.41
C GLY A 125 -6.99 -10.76 16.57
N LEU A 126 -7.12 -9.44 16.43
CA LEU A 126 -6.17 -8.65 15.66
C LEU A 126 -4.86 -8.44 16.44
N LYS A 127 -3.74 -8.63 15.74
CA LYS A 127 -2.40 -8.29 16.22
C LYS A 127 -2.12 -6.81 15.95
N PHE A 128 -1.74 -6.06 16.98
CA PHE A 128 -1.43 -4.64 16.83
C PHE A 128 -0.32 -4.20 17.78
N LYS A 129 0.31 -3.08 17.44
CA LYS A 129 1.24 -2.37 18.33
C LYS A 129 0.69 -0.97 18.61
N ASN A 130 1.14 -0.38 19.70
CA ASN A 130 0.71 0.95 20.10
C ASN A 130 1.85 1.96 19.98
N GLU A 131 1.54 3.18 19.58
CA GLU A 131 2.48 4.30 19.62
C GLU A 131 1.76 5.62 19.88
N LEU A 132 2.51 6.64 20.30
CA LEU A 132 2.05 8.03 20.32
C LEU A 132 2.56 8.76 19.07
N SER A 133 1.75 9.68 18.55
CA SER A 133 2.21 10.60 17.51
C SER A 133 3.36 11.46 18.03
N GLN A 134 4.20 12.00 17.12
CA GLN A 134 5.35 12.83 17.52
C GLN A 134 4.97 14.03 18.40
N GLY A 135 3.78 14.60 18.21
CA GLY A 135 3.26 15.68 19.05
C GLY A 135 2.52 15.20 20.30
N GLY A 136 2.41 13.89 20.54
CA GLY A 136 1.69 13.31 21.67
C GLY A 136 0.17 13.42 21.61
N TRP A 137 -0.39 14.05 20.56
CA TRP A 137 -1.82 14.35 20.41
C TRP A 137 -2.69 13.17 20.00
N VAL A 138 -2.09 12.05 19.58
CA VAL A 138 -2.82 10.89 19.08
C VAL A 138 -2.17 9.62 19.58
N TYR A 139 -2.96 8.77 20.25
CA TYR A 139 -2.60 7.39 20.52
C TYR A 139 -3.00 6.53 19.32
N ARG A 140 -2.07 5.77 18.76
CA ARG A 140 -2.27 5.01 17.52
C ARG A 140 -2.17 3.51 17.81
N PHE A 141 -3.22 2.80 17.43
CA PHE A 141 -3.25 1.34 17.32
C PHE A 141 -2.85 0.96 15.91
N ILE A 142 -1.61 0.51 15.71
CA ILE A 142 -1.09 0.09 14.41
C ILE A 142 -1.38 -1.39 14.22
N VAL A 143 -2.28 -1.70 13.29
CA VAL A 143 -2.66 -3.07 12.95
C VAL A 143 -1.69 -3.59 11.89
N SER A 144 -1.03 -4.72 12.16
CA SER A 144 -0.16 -5.35 11.15
C SER A 144 -1.01 -5.85 9.98
N LYS A 145 -0.43 -5.83 8.77
CA LYS A 145 -1.05 -6.42 7.57
C LYS A 145 -0.58 -7.85 7.32
N ASP A 146 -0.27 -8.59 8.39
CA ASP A 146 0.04 -10.02 8.24
C ASP A 146 -1.20 -10.78 7.74
N SER A 147 -0.96 -11.96 7.18
CA SER A 147 -2.02 -12.77 6.55
C SER A 147 -3.17 -13.14 7.49
N GLU A 148 -2.90 -13.23 8.81
CA GLU A 148 -3.94 -13.55 9.79
C GLU A 148 -4.83 -12.34 10.05
N ASN A 149 -4.24 -11.17 10.28
CA ASN A 149 -4.99 -9.93 10.43
C ASN A 149 -5.80 -9.59 9.18
N MET A 150 -5.22 -9.73 7.99
CA MET A 150 -5.95 -9.46 6.74
C MET A 150 -7.15 -10.38 6.57
N ARG A 151 -7.03 -11.66 6.92
CA ARG A 151 -8.16 -12.61 6.91
C ARG A 151 -9.28 -12.17 7.85
N VAL A 152 -8.93 -11.71 9.06
CA VAL A 152 -9.92 -11.17 10.01
C VAL A 152 -10.57 -9.91 9.45
N LEU A 153 -9.79 -8.95 8.95
CA LEU A 153 -10.30 -7.69 8.42
C LEU A 153 -11.21 -7.90 7.19
N GLU A 154 -10.84 -8.78 6.27
CA GLU A 154 -11.65 -9.12 5.10
C GLU A 154 -12.98 -9.76 5.49
N SER A 155 -13.02 -10.58 6.55
CA SER A 155 -14.28 -11.15 7.06
C SER A 155 -15.26 -10.07 7.55
N LEU A 156 -14.75 -8.91 7.98
CA LEU A 156 -15.59 -7.77 8.37
C LEU A 156 -16.22 -7.07 7.16
N LYS A 157 -15.74 -7.28 5.93
CA LYS A 157 -16.28 -6.65 4.72
C LYS A 157 -17.65 -7.22 4.34
N SER A 158 -17.89 -8.50 4.64
CA SER A 158 -19.11 -9.25 4.30
C SER A 158 -20.23 -9.19 5.37
N ALA A 159 -20.00 -8.51 6.49
CA ALA A 159 -20.96 -8.27 7.56
C ALA A 159 -21.54 -6.85 7.50
#